data_AF-A0A524EJ99-F1
#
_entry.id   AF-A0A524EJ99-F1
#
_cell.length_a   1.000
_cell.length_b   1.000
_cell.length_c   1.000
_cell.angle_alpha   90.00
_cell.angle_beta   90.00
_cell.angle_gamma   90.00
#
_symmetry.space_group_name_H-M   'P 1'
#
loop_
_entity.id
_entity.type
_entity.pdbx_description
1 polymer ?
#
loop_
_entity_poly.entity_id
_entity_poly.type
_entity_poly.pdbx_seq_one_letter_code
_entity_poly.pdbx_strand_id
1 'polypeptide(L)' 'MHELAIGVTESFSGIKYQKIVLQETKTVSQLLEELELSTDHVVLINGKRVDSDFVIDTSDSVVVLPLIKGG' A
#
# COMPACT_ATOMS: atom_id res chain seq x y z
N MET A 1 -1.25 8.91 -20.01
CA MET A 1 -0.52 7.90 -19.23
C MET A 1 0.13 8.66 -18.09
N HIS A 2 -0.46 8.65 -16.89
CA HIS A 2 0.17 9.22 -15.69
C HIS A 2 0.62 8.04 -14.85
N GLU A 3 1.92 7.93 -14.59
CA GLU A 3 2.52 6.96 -13.70
C GLU A 3 2.47 7.57 -12.29
N LEU A 4 1.50 7.14 -11.46
CA LEU A 4 1.02 7.89 -10.28
C LEU A 4 1.43 7.28 -8.93
N ALA A 5 2.14 6.16 -8.93
CA ALA A 5 2.73 5.55 -7.75
C ALA A 5 3.93 4.68 -8.13
N ILE A 6 5.08 4.89 -7.48
CA ILE A 6 6.22 3.98 -7.63
C ILE A 6 6.14 2.96 -6.50
N GLY A 7 5.66 1.76 -6.84
CA GLY A 7 5.69 0.62 -5.93
C GLY A 7 7.01 -0.12 -6.02
N VAL A 8 7.78 -0.11 -4.93
CA VAL A 8 8.98 -0.95 -4.80
C VAL A 8 8.58 -2.22 -4.08
N THR A 9 8.67 -3.36 -4.78
CA THR A 9 8.48 -4.66 -4.13
C THR A 9 9.74 -5.03 -3.37
N GLU A 10 9.63 -5.14 -2.05
CA GLU A 10 10.71 -5.55 -1.16
C GLU A 10 10.35 -6.88 -0.48
N SER A 11 11.37 -7.59 0.00
CA SER A 11 11.19 -8.88 0.69
C SER A 11 11.99 -8.85 1.98
N PHE A 12 11.34 -9.04 3.12
CA PHE A 12 12.01 -9.11 4.42
C PHE A 12 11.61 -10.40 5.13
N SER A 13 12.60 -11.18 5.57
CA SER A 13 12.38 -12.43 6.30
C SER A 13 11.43 -13.43 5.62
N GLY A 14 11.42 -13.48 4.28
CA GLY A 14 10.56 -14.35 3.47
C GLY A 14 9.15 -13.79 3.18
N ILE A 15 8.79 -12.64 3.75
CA ILE A 15 7.53 -11.94 3.47
C ILE A 15 7.76 -10.93 2.35
N LYS A 16 7.00 -11.06 1.26
CA LYS A 16 6.94 -10.06 0.19
C LYS A 16 6.00 -8.93 0.63
N TYR A 17 6.49 -7.70 0.58
CA TYR A 17 5.67 -6.51 0.82
C TYR A 17 5.98 -5.47 -0.25
N GLN A 18 5.01 -4.60 -0.51
CA GLN A 18 5.22 -3.49 -1.43
C GLN A 18 5.29 -2.19 -0.64
N LYS A 19 6.41 -1.49 -0.80
CA LYS A 19 6.57 -0.13 -0.28
C LYS A 19 6.18 0.84 -1.38
N ILE A 20 5.21 1.69 -1.11
CA ILE A 20 4.70 2.64 -2.09
C ILE A 20 5.16 4.04 -1.71
N VAL A 21 5.75 4.74 -2.68
CA VAL A 21 6.04 6.17 -2.57
C VAL A 21 4.98 6.91 -3.36
N LEU A 22 4.18 7.72 -2.65
CA LEU A 22 3.12 8.52 -3.26
C LEU A 22 3.70 9.85 -3.77
N GLN A 23 3.26 10.26 -4.96
CA GLN A 23 3.57 11.58 -5.50
C GLN A 23 2.45 12.61 -5.27
N GLU A 24 1.25 12.13 -4.95
CA GLU A 24 0.09 12.95 -4.63
C GLU A 24 -0.76 12.33 -3.52
N THR A 25 -1.46 13.17 -2.78
CA THR A 25 -2.39 12.76 -1.73
C THR A 25 -3.58 12.02 -2.34
N LYS A 26 -3.85 10.79 -1.90
CA LYS A 26 -4.96 9.97 -2.37
C LYS A 26 -5.46 9.03 -1.29
N THR A 27 -6.62 8.43 -1.48
CA THR A 27 -7.15 7.43 -0.54
C THR A 27 -6.50 6.07 -0.73
N VAL A 28 -6.54 5.23 0.30
CA VAL A 28 -6.10 3.83 0.23
C VAL A 28 -6.84 3.07 -0.88
N SER A 29 -8.15 3.30 -1.04
CA SER A 29 -8.96 2.73 -2.13
C SER A 29 -8.39 3.07 -3.51
N GLN A 30 -8.11 4.36 -3.75
CA GLN A 30 -7.56 4.82 -5.02
C GLN A 30 -6.18 4.22 -5.28
N LEU A 31 -5.33 4.16 -4.24
CA LEU A 31 -4.01 3.57 -4.36
C LEU A 31 -4.08 2.08 -4.70
N LEU A 32 -4.97 1.33 -4.07
CA LEU A 32 -5.15 -0.09 -4.36
C LEU A 32 -5.68 -0.32 -5.78
N GLU A 33 -6.60 0.53 -6.25
CA GLU A 33 -7.11 0.50 -7.62
C GLU A 33 -6.00 0.76 -8.65
N GLU A 34 -5.17 1.78 -8.42
CA GLU A 34 -4.03 2.11 -9.31
C GLU A 34 -2.96 1.03 -9.37
N LEU A 35 -2.76 0.31 -8.26
CA LEU A 35 -1.82 -0.81 -8.19
C LEU A 35 -2.43 -2.12 -8.69
N GLU A 36 -3.68 -2.11 -9.13
CA GLU A 36 -4.47 -3.30 -9.51
C GLU A 36 -4.47 -4.37 -8.41
N LEU A 37 -4.42 -3.94 -7.14
CA LEU A 37 -4.39 -4.81 -5.97
C LEU A 37 -5.82 -5.00 -5.43
N SER A 38 -6.17 -6.26 -5.13
CA SER A 38 -7.44 -6.56 -4.51
C SER A 38 -7.54 -6.00 -3.08
N THR A 39 -8.75 -5.64 -2.65
CA THR A 39 -9.05 -5.13 -1.30
C THR A 39 -8.80 -6.14 -0.17
N ASP A 40 -8.41 -7.37 -0.50
CA ASP A 40 -8.02 -8.41 0.47
C ASP A 40 -6.64 -8.13 1.10
N HIS A 41 -5.87 -7.19 0.54
CA HIS A 41 -4.55 -6.82 1.08
C HIS A 41 -4.68 -5.93 2.32
N VAL A 42 -3.72 -6.07 3.25
CA VAL A 42 -3.64 -5.21 4.43
C VAL A 42 -2.72 -4.04 4.13
N VAL A 43 -3.26 -2.83 4.20
CA VAL A 43 -2.48 -1.59 4.02
C VAL A 43 -2.09 -1.03 5.38
N LEU A 44 -0.79 -0.75 5.53
CA LEU A 44 -0.19 -0.14 6.71
C LEU A 44 0.36 1.24 6.35
N ILE A 45 -0.02 2.26 7.10
CA ILE A 45 0.46 3.63 6.97
C ILE A 45 1.23 3.96 8.25
N ASN A 46 2.52 4.28 8.12
CA ASN A 46 3.43 4.49 9.26
C ASN A 46 3.38 3.34 10.29
N GLY A 47 3.21 2.10 9.81
CA GLY A 47 3.11 0.90 10.63
C GLY A 47 1.74 0.65 11.28
N LYS A 48 0.73 1.50 11.02
CA LYS A 48 -0.64 1.31 11.51
C LYS A 48 -1.57 0.86 10.39
N ARG A 49 -2.43 -0.12 10.67
CA ARG A 49 -3.50 -0.51 9.76
C ARG A 49 -4.52 0.61 9.67
N VAL A 50 -4.94 0.92 8.45
CA VAL A 50 -5.96 1.93 8.16
C VAL A 50 -7.06 1.34 7.29
N ASP A 51 -8.19 2.02 7.25
CA ASP A 51 -9.30 1.71 6.35
C ASP A 51 -9.06 2.21 4.92
N SER A 52 -9.82 1.68 3.98
CA SER A 52 -9.76 2.00 2.55
C SER A 52 -10.06 3.48 2.25
N ASP A 53 -10.88 4.12 3.08
CA ASP A 53 -11.22 5.54 2.94
C ASP A 53 -10.20 6.50 3.57
N PHE A 54 -9.15 5.96 4.20
CA PHE A 54 -8.10 6.78 4.79
C PHE A 54 -7.32 7.53 3.71
N VAL A 55 -7.12 8.83 3.92
CA VAL A 55 -6.34 9.69 3.03
C VAL A 55 -4.87 9.56 3.38
N ILE A 56 -4.07 9.14 2.39
CA ILE A 56 -2.62 8.98 2.50
C ILE A 56 -1.96 10.23 1.94
N ASP A 57 -1.02 10.80 2.69
CA ASP A 57 -0.19 11.90 2.21
C ASP A 57 1.09 11.40 1.51
N THR A 58 1.70 12.26 0.69
CA THR A 58 3.01 12.01 0.06
C THR A 58 4.14 11.74 1.06
N SER A 59 4.02 12.25 2.28
CA SER A 59 5.02 12.05 3.35
C SER A 59 4.82 10.74 4.12
N ASP A 60 3.71 10.05 3.92
CA ASP A 60 3.38 8.84 4.64
C ASP A 60 4.10 7.60 4.08
N SER A 61 4.59 6.75 4.97
CA SER A 61 5.16 5.46 4.56
C SER A 61 4.06 4.42 4.40
N VAL A 62 3.78 4.03 3.16
CA VAL A 62 2.78 3.02 2.83
C VAL A 62 3.43 1.66 2.59
N VAL A 63 2.92 0.66 3.29
CA VAL A 63 3.30 -0.73 3.14
C VAL A 63 2.06 -1.55 2.86
N VAL A 64 2.04 -2.24 1.72
CA VAL A 64 0.98 -3.19 1.38
C VAL A 64 1.47 -4.60 1.67
N LEU A 65 0.76 -5.30 2.55
CA LEU A 65 1.01 -6.68 2.91
C LEU A 65 -0.02 -7.58 2.23
N PRO A 66 0.40 -8.74 1.69
CA PRO A 66 -0.54 -9.78 1.30
C PRO A 66 -1.30 -10.29 2.55
N LEU A 67 -2.54 -10.75 2.36
CA LEU A 67 -3.29 -11.38 3.43
C LEU A 67 -2.55 -12.65 3.90
N ILE A 68 -1.79 -12.52 4.98
CA ILE A 68 -1.14 -13.65 5.62
C ILE A 68 -2.22 -14.39 6.43
N LYS A 69 -2.80 -15.45 5.84
CA LYS A 69 -3.54 -16.45 6.62
C LYS A 69 -2.52 -17.22 7.45
N GLY A 70 -2.23 -16.71 8.65
CA GLY A 70 -1.50 -17.47 9.66
C GLY A 70 -2.28 -18.73 10.01
N GLY A 71 -1.62 -19.88 9.92
CA GLY A 71 -2.09 -21.15 10.49
C GLY A 71 -1.87 -21.22 11.99
#